data_AF-A0A9R0T745-F1
#
_entry.id   AF-A0A9R0T745-F1
#
_cell.length_a   1.000
_cell.length_b   1.000
_cell.length_c   1.000
_cell.angle_alpha   90.00
_cell.angle_beta   90.00
_cell.angle_gamma   90.00
#
_symmetry.space_group_name_H-M   'P 1'
#
loop_
_entity.id
_entity.type
_entity.pdbx_description
1 polymer ?
#
loop_
_entity_poly.entity_id
_entity_poly.type
_entity_poly.pdbx_seq_one_letter_code
_entity_poly.pdbx_strand_id
1 'polypeptide(L)' 'MSKGLSPRYHELSTYEKEYLAIVVAVDQWRPYQQHNEFVIYTDQKSLIHLEEQRLTTPWQQRAFTKLLGL' A
#
# COMPACT_ATOMS: atom_id res chain seq x y z
N MET A 1 9.13 -14.02 -3.30
CA MET A 1 8.97 -14.57 -1.93
C MET A 1 7.80 -13.84 -1.27
N SER A 2 6.74 -14.54 -0.86
CA SER A 2 5.62 -13.92 -0.13
C SER A 2 5.98 -13.72 1.34
N LYS A 3 5.92 -12.49 1.85
CA LYS A 3 6.09 -12.19 3.28
C LYS A 3 4.74 -12.35 3.99
N GLY A 4 4.72 -13.19 5.02
CA GLY A 4 3.55 -13.30 5.90
C GLY A 4 3.36 -12.03 6.73
N LEU A 5 2.10 -11.66 6.99
CA LEU A 5 1.77 -10.57 7.90
C LEU A 5 2.20 -10.95 9.32
N SER A 6 2.99 -10.09 9.97
CA SER A 6 3.33 -10.27 11.39
C SER A 6 2.06 -10.25 12.27
N PRO A 7 2.07 -10.89 13.46
CA PRO A 7 0.92 -10.96 14.38
C PRO A 7 0.28 -9.59 14.69
N ARG A 8 1.11 -8.54 14.73
CA ARG A 8 0.71 -7.15 14.96
C ARG A 8 -0.24 -6.58 13.90
N TYR A 9 -0.29 -7.18 12.71
CA TYR A 9 -1.14 -6.75 11.61
C TYR A 9 -2.46 -7.55 11.53
N HIS A 10 -2.72 -8.49 12.45
CA HIS A 10 -3.97 -9.26 12.43
C HIS A 10 -5.19 -8.40 12.76
N GLU A 11 -5.03 -7.40 13.63
CA GLU A 11 -6.08 -6.45 14.05
C GLU A 11 -6.44 -5.43 12.96
N LEU A 12 -5.63 -5.34 11.90
CA LEU A 12 -5.91 -4.45 10.78
C LEU A 12 -7.10 -4.95 9.97
N SER A 13 -7.91 -4.00 9.52
CA SER A 13 -8.94 -4.24 8.51
C SER A 13 -8.32 -4.77 7.21
N THR A 14 -9.14 -5.42 6.38
CA THR A 14 -8.71 -5.88 5.05
C THR A 14 -8.08 -4.74 4.26
N TYR A 15 -8.71 -3.56 4.24
CA TYR A 15 -8.18 -2.37 3.60
C TYR A 15 -6.75 -2.03 4.05
N GLU A 16 -6.52 -1.99 5.36
CA GLU A 16 -5.21 -1.62 5.92
C GLU A 16 -4.13 -2.65 5.59
N LYS A 17 -4.48 -3.94 5.61
CA LYS A 17 -3.58 -5.04 5.21
C LYS A 17 -3.16 -4.93 3.76
N GLU A 18 -4.14 -4.69 2.88
CA GLU A 18 -3.92 -4.54 1.45
C GLU A 18 -3.08 -3.31 1.14
N TYR A 19 -3.35 -2.20 1.81
CA TYR A 19 -2.57 -0.98 1.65
C TYR A 19 -1.10 -1.21 2.06
N LEU A 20 -0.87 -1.91 3.17
CA LEU A 20 0.48 -2.29 3.61
C LEU A 20 1.19 -3.18 2.60
N ALA A 21 0.47 -4.11 1.96
CA ALA A 21 1.03 -4.95 0.91
C ALA A 21 1.56 -4.11 -0.26
N ILE A 22 0.81 -3.08 -0.69
CA ILE A 22 1.27 -2.13 -1.72
C ILE A 22 2.52 -1.39 -1.27
N VAL A 23 2.51 -0.79 -0.08
CA VAL A 23 3.65 -0.02 0.45
C VAL A 23 4.92 -0.87 0.50
N VAL A 24 4.81 -2.12 0.97
CA VAL A 24 5.94 -3.05 1.06
C VAL A 24 6.44 -3.45 -0.32
N ALA A 25 5.53 -3.67 -1.28
CA ALA A 25 5.90 -3.96 -2.65
C ALA A 25 6.65 -2.77 -3.28
N VAL A 26 6.11 -1.56 -3.20
CA VAL A 26 6.75 -0.35 -3.74
C VAL A 26 8.14 -0.14 -3.13
N ASP A 27 8.27 -0.24 -1.80
CA ASP A 27 9.57 -0.11 -1.11
C ASP A 27 10.59 -1.16 -1.57
N GLN A 28 10.14 -2.41 -1.80
CA GLN A 28 10.99 -3.48 -2.30
C GLN A 28 11.49 -3.24 -3.73
N TRP A 29 10.65 -2.67 -4.59
CA TRP A 29 10.98 -2.43 -6.00
C TRP A 29 11.57 -1.04 -6.26
N ARG A 30 11.59 -0.15 -5.26
CA ARG A 30 12.10 1.22 -5.33
C ARG A 30 13.47 1.37 -6.01
N PRO A 31 14.49 0.55 -5.72
CA PRO A 31 15.80 0.67 -6.38
C PRO A 31 15.74 0.46 -7.90
N TYR A 32 14.69 -0.24 -8.39
CA TYR A 32 14.49 -0.55 -9.79
C TYR A 32 13.50 0.42 -10.48
N GLN A 33 12.75 1.21 -9.72
CA GLN A 33 11.70 2.11 -10.21
C GLN A 33 12.11 3.58 -10.27
N GLN A 34 13.36 3.90 -9.94
CA GLN A 34 13.80 5.25 -9.59
C GLN A 34 13.58 6.32 -10.67
N HIS A 35 13.23 5.96 -11.91
CA HIS A 35 12.96 6.90 -13.02
C HIS A 35 11.85 6.45 -13.99
N ASN A 36 11.02 5.47 -13.63
CA ASN A 36 9.99 4.95 -14.53
C ASN A 36 8.62 4.84 -13.87
N GLU A 37 7.59 5.13 -14.64
CA GLU A 37 6.21 4.80 -14.29
C GLU A 37 6.08 3.28 -14.10
N PHE A 38 5.28 2.87 -13.13
CA PHE A 38 5.02 1.47 -12.86
C PHE A 38 3.52 1.24 -12.68
N VAL A 39 3.07 0.04 -13.04
CA VAL A 39 1.68 -0.38 -12.92
C VAL A 39 1.58 -1.45 -11.85
N ILE A 40 0.75 -1.22 -10.83
CA ILE A 40 0.41 -2.24 -9.85
C ILE A 40 -0.84 -2.97 -10.33
N TYR A 41 -0.71 -4.27 -10.57
CA TYR A 41 -1.85 -5.15 -10.78
C TYR A 41 -2.28 -5.74 -9.44
N THR A 42 -3.51 -5.47 -9.02
CA THR A 42 -4.11 -6.01 -7.80
C THR A 42 -5.51 -6.54 -8.10
N ASP A 43 -5.90 -7.64 -7.49
CA ASP A 43 -7.25 -8.21 -7.51
C ASP A 43 -8.15 -7.62 -6.41
N GLN A 44 -7.61 -6.69 -5.61
CA GLN A 44 -8.25 -6.19 -4.41
C GLN A 44 -9.11 -4.97 -4.68
N LYS A 45 -10.43 -5.17 -4.52
CA LYS A 45 -11.43 -4.15 -4.79
C LYS A 45 -11.37 -2.93 -3.87
N SER A 46 -10.83 -3.09 -2.66
CA SER A 46 -10.75 -2.05 -1.64
C SER A 46 -9.83 -0.88 -2.02
N LEU A 47 -8.97 -1.04 -3.03
CA LEU A 47 -7.94 -0.07 -3.43
C LEU A 47 -8.05 0.35 -4.90
N ILE A 48 -9.13 -0.04 -5.61
CA ILE A 48 -9.33 0.30 -7.03
C ILE A 48 -9.34 1.81 -7.28
N HIS A 49 -9.84 2.58 -6.32
CA HIS A 49 -9.98 4.03 -6.44
C HIS A 49 -8.99 4.76 -5.53
N LEU A 50 -7.75 4.27 -5.42
CA LEU A 50 -6.76 4.84 -4.49
C LEU A 50 -6.56 6.34 -4.69
N GLU A 51 -6.59 6.81 -5.95
CA GLU A 51 -6.44 8.23 -6.33
C GLU A 51 -7.68 9.08 -6.02
N GLU A 52 -8.87 8.48 -6.05
CA GLU A 52 -10.14 9.17 -5.80
C GLU A 52 -10.59 9.01 -4.34
N GLN A 53 -9.84 8.24 -3.54
CA GLN A 53 -10.25 7.87 -2.20
C GLN A 53 -10.14 9.05 -1.25
N ARG A 54 -11.27 9.42 -0.63
CA ARG A 54 -11.26 10.31 0.53
C ARG A 54 -10.57 9.59 1.69
N LEU A 55 -9.38 10.04 2.05
CA LEU A 55 -8.63 9.55 3.21
C LEU A 55 -9.37 9.99 4.48
N THR A 56 -10.28 9.14 4.96
CA THR A 56 -11.17 9.44 6.08
C THR A 56 -10.51 9.23 7.44
N THR A 57 -9.53 8.33 7.54
CA THR A 57 -8.86 8.03 8.81
C THR A 57 -7.47 8.65 8.88
N PRO A 58 -6.99 9.05 10.08
CA PRO A 58 -5.61 9.51 10.26
C PRO A 58 -4.58 8.46 9.84
N TRP A 59 -4.92 7.18 9.98
CA TRP A 59 -4.08 6.08 9.52
C TRP A 59 -3.94 6.09 7.99
N GLN A 60 -5.05 6.22 7.25
CA GLN A 60 -5.06 6.31 5.79
C GLN A 60 -4.20 7.47 5.30
N GLN A 61 -4.34 8.65 5.93
CA GLN A 61 -3.55 9.83 5.60
C GLN A 61 -2.04 9.59 5.76
N ARG A 62 -1.63 9.05 6.92
CA ARG A 62 -0.22 8.75 7.19
C ARG A 62 0.34 7.71 6.22
N ALA A 63 -0.45 6.68 5.92
CA ALA A 63 -0.06 5.61 5.02
C ALA A 63 0.08 6.13 3.57
N PHE A 64 -0.79 7.05 3.15
CA PHE A 64 -0.72 7.75 1.87
C PHE A 64 0.50 8.65 1.74
N THR A 65 0.77 9.49 2.74
CA THR A 65 2.00 10.30 2.77
C THR A 65 3.25 9.43 2.71
N LYS A 66 3.24 8.25 3.36
CA LYS A 66 4.34 7.30 3.27
C LYS A 66 4.54 6.76 1.86
N LEU A 67 3.45 6.44 1.15
CA LEU A 67 3.52 5.97 -0.24
C LEU A 67 4.05 7.05 -1.19
N LEU A 68 3.65 8.31 -1.01
CA LEU A 68 4.14 9.43 -1.81
C LEU A 68 5.59 9.84 -1.51
N GLY A 69 6.08 9.54 -0.31
CA GLY A 69 7.45 9.84 0.13
C GLY A 69 8.45 8.69 -0.09
N LEU A 70 7.98 7.54 -0.55
CA LEU A 70 8.81 6.46 -1.09
C LEU A 70 9.20 6.81 -2.52
#